data_AF-A0A7W9UZK1-F1
#
_entry.id   AF-A0A7W9UZK1-F1
#
_cell.length_a   1.000
_cell.length_b   1.000
_cell.length_c   1.000
_cell.angle_alpha   90.00
_cell.angle_beta   90.00
_cell.angle_gamma   90.00
#
_symmetry.space_group_name_H-M   'P 1'
#
loop_
_entity.id
_entity.type
_entity.pdbx_description
1 polymer ?
#
loop_
_entity_poly.entity_id
_entity_poly.type
_entity_poly.pdbx_seq_one_letter_code
_entity_poly.pdbx_strand_id
1 'polypeptide(L)'
;MPQFAEFDASSLRRTSTVDVGFPWRGQTVTLIRIDARGTVTQATRISDKRAMLAQATPKDLVLAAWPGQWSQDVFLVDDLKAAREEMG
;
A
#
# COMPACT_ATOMS: atom_id res chain seq x y z
N MET A 1 13.71 10.30 -19.18
CA MET A 1 13.28 9.35 -18.11
C MET A 1 11.84 9.66 -17.80
N PRO A 2 10.93 8.67 -17.71
CA PRO A 2 9.55 8.98 -17.35
C PRO A 2 9.55 9.48 -15.92
N GLN A 3 9.28 10.77 -15.77
CA GLN A 3 8.95 11.42 -14.51
C GLN A 3 7.45 11.16 -14.37
N PHE A 4 7.04 10.18 -13.57
CA PHE A 4 5.61 9.97 -13.31
C PHE A 4 5.09 11.27 -12.69
N ALA A 5 4.33 12.04 -13.47
CA ALA A 5 3.81 13.32 -13.00
C ALA A 5 2.86 13.08 -11.83
N GLU A 6 1.95 12.09 -11.99
CA GLU A 6 1.05 11.56 -10.98
C GLU A 6 0.66 10.12 -11.35
N PHE A 7 0.29 9.30 -10.35
CA PHE A 7 -0.27 7.96 -10.58
C PHE A 7 -1.80 8.05 -10.59
N ASP A 8 -2.44 7.63 -11.69
CA ASP A 8 -3.89 7.45 -11.72
C ASP A 8 -4.27 6.09 -11.12
N ALA A 9 -4.76 6.11 -9.89
CA ALA A 9 -5.25 4.94 -9.16
C ALA A 9 -6.78 4.93 -9.01
N SER A 10 -7.51 5.70 -9.83
CA SER A 10 -8.97 5.86 -9.72
C SER A 10 -9.76 4.56 -9.90
N SER A 11 -9.21 3.58 -10.62
CA SER A 11 -9.79 2.26 -10.84
C SER A 11 -9.53 1.26 -9.71
N LEU A 12 -8.68 1.61 -8.73
CA LEU A 12 -8.35 0.75 -7.60
C LEU A 12 -9.30 0.97 -6.42
N ARG A 13 -9.60 -0.13 -5.72
CA ARG A 13 -10.28 -0.05 -4.42
C ARG A 13 -9.38 0.59 -3.39
N ARG A 14 -9.95 1.21 -2.37
CA ARG A 14 -9.21 1.91 -1.31
C ARG A 14 -9.16 1.07 -0.04
N THR A 15 -8.03 1.10 0.66
CA THR A 15 -7.92 0.43 1.96
C THR A 15 -8.91 0.96 2.99
N SER A 16 -9.23 2.26 2.93
CA SER A 16 -10.24 2.89 3.81
C SER A 16 -11.68 2.42 3.58
N THR A 17 -11.98 1.81 2.42
CA THR A 17 -13.32 1.33 2.07
C THR A 17 -13.60 -0.11 2.50
N VAL A 18 -12.68 -0.75 3.23
CA VAL A 18 -12.87 -2.10 3.75
C VAL A 18 -13.59 -2.05 5.09
N ASP A 19 -14.88 -2.44 5.10
CA ASP A 19 -15.81 -2.27 6.23
C ASP A 19 -15.32 -2.85 7.56
N VAL A 20 -14.58 -3.96 7.53
CA VAL A 20 -14.05 -4.64 8.74
C VAL A 20 -12.64 -4.15 9.15
N GLY A 21 -12.12 -3.14 8.45
CA GLY A 21 -10.73 -2.71 8.56
C GLY A 21 -9.79 -3.56 7.69
N PHE A 22 -8.77 -2.92 7.14
CA PHE A 22 -7.78 -3.60 6.30
C PHE A 22 -6.79 -4.41 7.17
N PRO A 23 -6.46 -5.67 6.85
CA PRO A 23 -5.65 -6.53 7.71
C PRO A 23 -4.13 -6.29 7.58
N TRP A 24 -3.67 -5.07 7.89
CA TRP A 24 -2.30 -4.59 7.69
C TRP A 24 -1.20 -5.54 8.17
N ARG A 25 -1.39 -6.13 9.36
CA ARG A 25 -0.42 -7.02 10.02
C ARG A 25 -0.47 -8.46 9.50
N GLY A 26 -1.42 -8.79 8.64
CA GLY A 26 -1.55 -10.11 8.04
C GLY A 26 -0.28 -10.49 7.26
N GLN A 27 0.22 -11.71 7.47
CA GLN A 27 1.39 -12.21 6.73
C GLN A 27 1.09 -12.42 5.24
N THR A 28 -0.19 -12.52 4.89
CA THR A 28 -0.68 -12.63 3.53
C THR A 28 -0.76 -11.28 2.80
N VAL A 29 -0.62 -10.16 3.52
CA VAL A 29 -0.65 -8.81 2.93
C VAL A 29 0.76 -8.40 2.51
N THR A 30 0.90 -8.11 1.21
CA THR A 30 2.12 -7.54 0.62
C THR A 30 1.89 -6.07 0.30
N LEU A 31 2.76 -5.19 0.80
CA LEU A 31 2.79 -3.80 0.37
C LEU A 31 3.74 -3.65 -0.82
N ILE A 32 3.35 -2.84 -1.79
CA ILE A 32 4.15 -2.46 -2.95
C ILE A 32 4.20 -0.94 -2.97
N ARG A 33 5.40 -0.36 -3.00
CA ARG A 33 5.62 1.08 -3.14
C ARG A 33 6.30 1.35 -4.47
N ILE A 34 5.78 2.33 -5.20
CA ILE A 34 6.38 2.88 -6.40
C ILE A 34 6.71 4.34 -6.09
N ASP A 35 8.00 4.68 -6.11
CA ASP A 35 8.44 6.05 -5.85
C ASP A 35 8.29 6.95 -7.09
N ALA A 36 8.48 8.26 -6.91
CA ALA A 36 8.42 9.24 -7.99
C ALA A 36 9.45 9.04 -9.12
N ARG A 37 10.48 8.19 -8.92
CA ARG A 37 11.47 7.81 -9.94
C ARG A 37 11.08 6.51 -10.66
N GLY A 38 9.99 5.87 -10.25
CA GLY A 38 9.56 4.58 -10.76
C GLY A 38 10.25 3.38 -10.10
N THR A 39 10.96 3.57 -8.99
CA THR A 39 11.54 2.45 -8.23
C THR A 39 10.43 1.68 -7.56
N VAL A 40 10.35 0.38 -7.84
CA VAL A 40 9.37 -0.53 -7.23
C VAL A 40 10.03 -1.28 -6.08
N THR A 41 9.40 -1.25 -4.91
CA THR A 41 9.82 -2.00 -3.72
C THR A 41 8.64 -2.73 -3.12
N GLN A 42 8.88 -3.86 -2.47
CA GLN A 42 7.83 -4.65 -1.81
C GLN A 42 8.20 -4.97 -0.36
N ALA A 43 7.18 -5.14 0.49
CA ALA A 43 7.33 -5.53 1.88
C ALA A 43 6.25 -6.52 2.31
N THR A 44 6.67 -7.64 2.88
CA THR A 44 5.78 -8.72 3.36
C THR A 44 5.85 -8.88 4.88
N ARG A 45 7.03 -8.67 5.48
CA ARG A 45 7.24 -8.76 6.93
C ARG A 45 6.73 -7.50 7.62
N ILE A 46 6.29 -7.63 8.87
CA ILE A 46 5.77 -6.50 9.67
C ILE A 46 6.80 -5.37 9.78
N SER A 47 8.07 -5.70 10.06
CA SER A 47 9.17 -4.73 10.14
C SER A 47 9.33 -3.94 8.85
N ASP A 48 9.30 -4.64 7.72
CA ASP A 48 9.58 -4.07 6.41
C ASP A 48 8.39 -3.21 5.95
N LYS A 49 7.17 -3.65 6.28
CA LYS A 49 5.94 -2.87 6.03
C LYS A 49 5.94 -1.56 6.82
N ARG A 50 6.33 -1.58 8.09
CA ARG A 50 6.52 -0.37 8.90
C ARG A 50 7.57 0.56 8.29
N ALA A 51 8.74 0.02 7.95
CA ALA A 51 9.82 0.80 7.35
C ALA A 51 9.40 1.44 6.02
N MET A 52 8.69 0.69 5.17
CA MET A 52 8.15 1.19 3.90
C MET A 52 7.15 2.34 4.14
N LEU A 53 6.17 2.16 5.02
CA LEU A 53 5.17 3.19 5.30
C LEU A 53 5.78 4.45 5.94
N ALA A 54 6.82 4.29 6.77
CA ALA A 54 7.56 5.42 7.33
C ALA A 54 8.33 6.22 6.26
N GLN A 55 8.84 5.56 5.23
CA GLN A 55 9.56 6.20 4.12
C GLN A 55 8.65 6.74 3.01
N ALA A 56 7.41 6.23 2.90
CA ALA A 56 6.46 6.61 1.86
C ALA A 56 6.09 8.10 1.97
N THR A 57 6.12 8.79 0.83
CA THR A 57 5.72 10.19 0.70
C THR A 57 4.40 10.30 -0.05
N PRO A 58 3.69 11.45 0.01
CA PRO A 58 2.46 11.65 -0.78
C PRO A 58 2.63 11.54 -2.31
N LYS A 59 3.87 11.56 -2.82
CA LYS A 59 4.17 11.39 -4.25
C LYS A 59 4.36 9.93 -4.66
N ASP A 60 4.43 9.02 -3.68
CA ASP A 60 4.60 7.61 -3.94
C ASP A 60 3.25 6.92 -4.05
N LEU A 61 3.13 5.98 -4.97
CA LEU A 61 1.99 5.08 -5.01
C LEU A 61 2.27 3.89 -4.09
N VAL A 62 1.41 3.69 -3.09
CA VAL A 62 1.47 2.52 -2.22
C VAL A 62 0.23 1.67 -2.45
N LEU A 63 0.47 0.40 -2.76
CA LEU A 63 -0.55 -0.61 -2.99
C LEU A 63 -0.45 -1.69 -1.92
N ALA A 64 -1.60 -2.26 -1.55
CA ALA A 64 -1.68 -3.41 -0.69
C ALA A 64 -2.34 -4.56 -1.46
N ALA A 65 -1.57 -5.61 -1.72
CA ALA A 65 -2.08 -6.86 -2.25
C ALA A 65 -2.50 -7.74 -1.07
N TRP A 66 -3.79 -8.06 -1.00
CA TRP A 66 -4.34 -8.94 0.01
C TRP A 66 -5.09 -10.08 -0.68
N PRO A 67 -4.67 -11.35 -0.50
CA PRO A 67 -5.49 -12.48 -0.88
C PRO A 67 -6.66 -12.53 0.11
N GLY A 68 -7.82 -12.07 -0.36
CA GLY A 68 -9.08 -12.33 0.34
C GLY A 68 -9.41 -13.82 0.31
N GLN A 69 -10.55 -14.19 0.90
CA GLN A 69 -11.02 -15.58 0.93
C GLN A 69 -11.37 -16.14 -0.47
N TRP A 70 -11.58 -15.28 -1.48
CA TRP A 70 -12.06 -15.66 -2.82
C TRP A 70 -11.38 -14.98 -4.02
N SER A 71 -10.53 -13.95 -3.80
CA SER A 71 -9.79 -13.23 -4.86
C SER A 71 -8.55 -12.54 -4.28
N GLN A 72 -7.46 -12.47 -5.05
CA GLN A 72 -6.36 -11.54 -4.79
C GLN A 72 -6.78 -10.14 -5.23
N ASP A 73 -7.10 -9.29 -4.26
CA ASP A 73 -7.47 -7.91 -4.53
C ASP A 73 -6.26 -7.00 -4.25
N VAL A 74 -6.09 -5.99 -5.10
CA VAL A 74 -5.09 -4.92 -4.94
C VAL A 74 -5.82 -3.64 -4.56
N PHE A 75 -5.36 -3.05 -3.46
CA PHE A 75 -5.94 -1.82 -2.90
C PHE A 75 -4.92 -0.69 -2.97
N LEU A 76 -5.40 0.51 -3.27
CA LEU A 76 -4.69 1.75 -3.01
C LEU A 76 -4.65 2.01 -1.51
N VAL A 77 -3.45 2.22 -0.97
CA VAL A 77 -3.27 2.78 0.37
C VAL A 77 -3.49 4.28 0.28
N ASP A 78 -4.72 4.69 0.53
CA ASP A 78 -5.20 6.06 0.34
C ASP A 78 -4.97 6.96 1.57
N ASP A 79 -4.83 6.35 2.75
CA ASP A 79 -4.47 7.05 3.99
C ASP A 79 -3.18 6.45 4.60
N LEU A 80 -2.05 7.08 4.28
CA LEU A 80 -0.76 6.70 4.83
C LEU A 80 -0.66 6.92 6.35
N LYS A 81 -1.42 7.87 6.91
CA LYS A 81 -1.40 8.15 8.35
C LYS A 81 -2.10 7.03 9.09
N ALA A 82 -3.32 6.68 8.69
CA ALA A 82 -4.06 5.56 9.26
C ALA A 82 -3.29 4.24 9.12
N ALA A 83 -2.68 3.99 7.95
CA ALA A 83 -1.86 2.81 7.73
C ALA A 83 -0.66 2.71 8.69
N ARG A 84 -0.02 3.83 9.03
CA ARG A 84 1.08 3.88 10.01
C ARG A 84 0.59 3.58 11.42
N GLU A 85 -0.52 4.17 11.82
CA GLU A 85 -1.13 3.96 13.14
C GLU A 85 -1.51 2.48 13.35
N GLU A 86 -2.12 1.85 12.35
CA GLU A 86 -2.47 0.42 12.37
C GLU A 86 -1.24 -0.49 12.47
N MET A 87 -0.14 -0.10 11.81
CA MET A 87 1.08 -0.89 11.80
C MET A 87 1.89 -0.75 13.09
N GLY A 88 1.74 0.33 13.86
CA GLY A 88 2.43 0.58 15.13
C GLY A 88 3.87 1.02 14.94
#